data_AF-A0A075JUP1-F1
#
_entry.id   AF-A0A075JUP1-F1
#
_cell.length_a   1.000
_cell.length_b   1.000
_cell.length_c   1.000
_cell.angle_alpha   90.00
_cell.angle_beta   90.00
_cell.angle_gamma   90.00
#
_symmetry.space_group_name_H-M   'P 1'
#
loop_
_entity.id
_entity.type
_entity.pdbx_description
1 polymer ?
#
loop_
_entity_poly.entity_id
_entity_poly.type
_entity_poly.pdbx_seq_one_letter_code
_entity_poly.pdbx_strand_id
1 'polypeptide(L)' 'MQYFIGIVPTEEYKMKLIGFRNKWENNSIGEVVEPHMTIARLANLHINLKGNSP' A
#
# COMPACT_ATOMS: atom_id res chain seq x y z
N MET A 1 2.16 8.46 -11.76
CA MET A 1 2.37 7.63 -10.55
C MET A 1 1.61 8.27 -9.40
N GLN A 2 0.89 7.50 -8.59
CA GLN A 2 0.21 8.00 -7.40
C GLN A 2 0.96 7.50 -6.17
N TYR A 3 1.34 8.42 -5.28
CA TYR A 3 2.01 8.08 -4.04
C TYR A 3 0.98 8.07 -2.91
N PHE A 4 1.18 7.22 -1.93
CA PHE A 4 0.39 7.21 -0.71
C PHE A 4 1.27 6.79 0.46
N ILE A 5 0.84 7.17 1.66
CA ILE A 5 1.43 6.72 2.92
C ILE A 5 0.45 5.74 3.53
N GLY A 6 0.91 4.53 3.79
CA GLY A 6 0.10 3.47 4.39
C GLY A 6 0.76 2.86 5.61
N ILE A 7 -0.07 2.31 6.50
CA ILE A 7 0.36 1.41 7.56
C ILE A 7 0.14 -0.02 7.08
N VAL A 8 1.20 -0.80 7.10
CA VAL A 8 1.15 -2.25 6.87
C VAL A 8 0.78 -2.92 8.19
N PRO A 9 -0.29 -3.74 8.25
CA PRO A 9 -0.64 -4.50 9.44
C PRO A 9 0.46 -5.51 9.80
N THR A 10 0.46 -6.00 11.03
CA THR A 10 1.34 -7.12 11.42
C THR A 10 1.03 -8.38 10.60
N GLU A 11 2.00 -9.28 10.48
CA GLU A 11 1.86 -10.52 9.69
C GLU A 11 0.61 -11.33 10.07
N GLU A 12 0.32 -11.44 11.36
CA GLU A 12 -0.87 -12.15 11.87
C GLU A 12 -2.17 -11.59 11.28
N TYR A 13 -2.31 -10.26 11.25
CA TYR A 13 -3.49 -9.62 10.69
C TYR A 13 -3.50 -9.67 9.16
N LYS A 14 -2.33 -9.58 8.51
CA LYS A 14 -2.22 -9.76 7.06
C LYS A 14 -2.76 -11.12 6.62
N MET A 15 -2.40 -12.20 7.32
CA MET A 15 -2.90 -13.54 7.02
C MET A 15 -4.42 -13.66 7.19
N LYS A 16 -4.98 -13.07 8.27
CA LYS A 16 -6.44 -13.02 8.48
C LYS A 16 -7.16 -12.30 7.34
N LEU A 17 -6.61 -11.17 6.89
CA LEU A 17 -7.17 -10.39 5.78
C LEU A 17 -7.11 -11.14 4.46
N ILE A 18 -6.00 -11.84 4.16
CA ILE A 18 -5.86 -12.69 2.97
C ILE A 18 -6.89 -13.82 3.02
N GLY A 19 -7.01 -14.52 4.14
CA GLY A 19 -7.98 -15.60 4.32
C GLY A 19 -9.43 -15.14 4.20
N PHE A 20 -9.75 -13.92 4.64
CA PHE A 20 -11.05 -13.30 4.42
C PHE A 20 -11.27 -12.95 2.95
N ARG A 21 -10.30 -12.28 2.31
CA ARG A 21 -10.37 -11.86 0.90
C ARG A 21 -10.64 -13.03 -0.04
N ASN A 22 -9.94 -14.15 0.17
CA ASN A 22 -10.00 -15.33 -0.68
C ASN A 22 -11.35 -16.07 -0.62
N LYS A 23 -12.26 -15.68 0.30
CA LYS A 23 -13.63 -16.22 0.35
C LYS A 23 -14.54 -15.66 -0.75
N TRP A 24 -14.14 -14.60 -1.44
CA TRP A 24 -14.90 -14.05 -2.56
C TRP A 24 -14.22 -14.44 -3.89
N GLU A 25 -14.81 -15.41 -4.59
CA GLU A 25 -14.29 -15.97 -5.87
C GLU A 25 -14.15 -14.92 -6.98
N ASN A 26 -14.96 -13.84 -6.94
CA ASN A 26 -14.88 -12.72 -7.88
C ASN A 26 -14.01 -11.55 -7.38
N ASN A 27 -13.29 -11.71 -6.27
CA ASN A 27 -12.35 -10.70 -5.80
C ASN A 27 -11.02 -10.81 -6.56
N SER A 28 -11.03 -10.34 -7.81
CA SER A 28 -9.86 -10.29 -8.68
C SER A 28 -8.91 -9.14 -8.34
N ILE A 29 -8.94 -8.60 -7.11
CA ILE A 29 -7.93 -7.67 -6.64
C ILE A 29 -6.64 -8.48 -6.39
N GLY A 30 -6.07 -9.01 -7.46
CA GLY A 30 -4.81 -9.73 -7.45
C GLY A 30 -3.70 -8.74 -7.16
N GLU A 31 -2.99 -8.98 -6.04
CA GLU A 31 -1.57 -8.67 -5.82
C GLU A 31 -0.97 -7.31 -6.23
N VAL A 32 -1.77 -6.28 -6.53
CA VAL A 32 -1.20 -4.98 -6.95
C VAL A 32 -0.41 -4.33 -5.80
N VAL A 33 -0.80 -4.59 -4.55
CA VAL A 33 -0.20 -4.05 -3.34
C VAL A 33 -0.50 -4.93 -2.12
N GLU A 34 0.44 -4.99 -1.17
CA GLU A 34 0.20 -5.65 0.12
C GLU A 34 -0.98 -5.00 0.87
N PRO A 35 -1.72 -5.75 1.71
CA PRO A 35 -2.77 -5.17 2.54
C PRO A 35 -2.22 -4.03 3.39
N HIS A 36 -2.79 -2.84 3.26
CA HIS A 36 -2.38 -1.65 4.00
C HIS A 36 -3.59 -0.76 4.28
N MET A 37 -3.48 0.07 5.31
CA MET A 37 -4.42 1.15 5.59
C MET A 37 -3.82 2.45 5.06
N THR A 38 -4.45 3.06 4.05
CA THR A 38 -4.01 4.37 3.53
C THR A 38 -4.31 5.45 4.57
N ILE A 39 -3.29 6.17 5.03
CA ILE A 39 -3.44 7.36 5.87
C ILE A 39 -3.65 8.59 4.98
N ALA A 40 -2.83 8.72 3.94
CA ALA A 40 -2.80 9.89 3.08
C ALA A 40 -2.45 9.51 1.64
N ARG A 41 -3.02 10.24 0.69
CA ARG A 41 -2.80 10.07 -0.75
C ARG A 41 -2.27 11.36 -1.34
N LEU A 42 -1.22 11.26 -2.15
CA LEU A 42 -0.58 12.39 -2.81
C LEU A 42 -0.81 12.29 -4.32
N ALA A 43 -1.49 13.30 -4.87
CA ALA A 43 -1.75 13.40 -6.30
C ALA A 43 -0.46 13.66 -7.08
N ASN A 44 0.36 14.60 -6.59
CA ASN A 44 1.61 15.00 -7.24
C ASN A 44 2.72 15.05 -6.18
N LEU A 45 3.80 14.30 -6.40
CA LEU A 45 5.03 14.37 -5.59
C LEU A 45 6.14 14.95 -6.47
N HIS A 46 6.57 16.17 -6.19
CA HIS A 46 7.81 16.71 -6.73
C HIS A 46 8.96 16.33 -5.80
N ILE A 47 9.75 15.33 -6.19
CA ILE A 47 10.94 14.93 -5.44
C ILE A 47 12.06 15.91 -5.78
N ASN A 48 12.36 16.83 -4.86
CA ASN A 48 13.50 17.72 -5.00
C ASN A 48 14.73 17.00 -4.44
N LEU A 49 15.46 16.30 -5.30
CA LEU A 49 16.74 15.68 -4.97
C LEU A 49 17.82 16.78 -4.89
N LYS A 50 17.75 17.66 -3.88
CA LYS A 50 18.94 18.41 -3.47
C LYS A 50 19.85 17.45 -2.72
N GLY A 51 20.69 16.74 -3.47
CA GLY A 51 21.91 16.16 -2.94
C GLY A 51 22.80 17.29 -2.42
N ASN A 52 23.31 17.13 -1.20
CA ASN A 52 24.32 18.02 -0.63
C ASN A 52 25.52 18.15 -1.57
N SER A 53 25.84 19.40 -1.92
CA SER A 53 27.14 20.08 -2.02
C SER A 53 28.34 19.35 -2.67
N PRO A 54 29.23 20.11 -3.33
CA PRO A 54 30.19 20.95 -2.60
C PRO A 54 29.80 22.43 -2.53
#